data_AF-A0A1G9I4X8-F1
#
_entry.id   AF-A0A1G9I4X8-F1
#
_cell.length_a   1.000
_cell.length_b   1.000
_cell.length_c   1.000
_cell.angle_alpha   90.00
_cell.angle_beta   90.00
_cell.angle_gamma   90.00
#
_symmetry.space_group_name_H-M   'P 1'
#
loop_
_entity.id
_entity.type
_entity.pdbx_description
1 polymer ?
#
loop_
_entity_poly.entity_id
_entity_poly.type
_entity_poly.pdbx_seq_one_letter_code
_entity_poly.pdbx_strand_id
1 'polypeptide(L)'
;MPKREIYKKELEKLTKIFQEVEESKKKLVEGLIEDAAFLKAENYVLKQSLAETGMVKIHPSNPEMQKPIETARQYLKNINSYAVVIKALNGVLSKGIIEEDDDLDEFE
;
A
#
# COMPACT_ATOMS: atom_id res chain seq x y z
N MET A 1 5.73 -7.51 -17.04
CA MET A 1 4.38 -7.81 -16.53
C MET A 1 3.51 -6.58 -16.76
N PRO A 2 2.31 -6.68 -17.35
CA PRO A 2 1.43 -5.54 -17.55
C PRO A 2 0.84 -5.02 -16.23
N LYS A 3 0.55 -3.71 -16.15
CA LYS A 3 -0.05 -3.05 -14.97
C LYS A 3 -1.27 -3.80 -14.42
N ARG A 4 -2.15 -4.26 -15.32
CA ARG A 4 -3.36 -5.01 -14.98
C ARG A 4 -3.06 -6.32 -14.23
N GLU A 5 -1.96 -7.00 -14.57
CA GLU A 5 -1.58 -8.24 -13.89
C GLU A 5 -1.00 -7.96 -12.50
N ILE A 6 -0.28 -6.85 -12.32
CA ILE A 6 0.17 -6.40 -10.99
C ILE A 6 -1.02 -6.08 -10.09
N TYR A 7 -2.00 -5.35 -10.62
CA TYR A 7 -3.25 -5.06 -9.90
C TYR A 7 -3.94 -6.36 -9.45
N LYS A 8 -4.17 -7.28 -10.39
CA LYS A 8 -4.83 -8.56 -10.08
C LYS A 8 -4.09 -9.37 -9.01
N LYS A 9 -2.76 -9.46 -9.12
CA LYS A 9 -1.93 -10.19 -8.13
C LYS A 9 -1.99 -9.57 -6.75
N GLU A 10 -1.95 -8.25 -6.65
CA GLU A 10 -2.05 -7.56 -5.37
C GLU A 10 -3.44 -7.70 -4.77
N LEU A 11 -4.49 -7.53 -5.59
CA LEU A 11 -5.88 -7.72 -5.19
C LEU A 11 -6.10 -9.13 -4.66
N GLU A 12 -5.73 -10.16 -5.43
CA GLU A 12 -5.86 -11.56 -5.05
C GLU A 12 -5.11 -11.86 -3.74
N LYS A 13 -3.87 -11.36 -3.60
CA LYS A 13 -3.09 -11.51 -2.37
C LYS A 13 -3.81 -10.90 -1.16
N LEU A 14 -4.29 -9.66 -1.27
CA LEU A 14 -4.96 -8.96 -0.17
C LEU A 14 -6.31 -9.60 0.15
N THR A 15 -7.12 -9.93 -0.85
CA THR A 15 -8.38 -10.65 -0.65
C THR A 15 -8.16 -11.98 0.06
N LYS A 16 -7.09 -12.71 -0.27
CA LYS A 16 -6.74 -13.97 0.40
C LYS A 16 -6.41 -13.77 1.88
N ILE A 17 -5.65 -12.73 2.23
CA ILE A 17 -5.31 -12.40 3.63
C ILE A 17 -6.57 -12.12 4.46
N PHE A 18 -7.60 -11.54 3.85
CA PHE A 18 -8.87 -11.21 4.50
C PHE A 18 -9.95 -12.31 4.36
N GLN A 19 -9.60 -13.54 3.97
CA GLN A 19 -10.58 -14.62 3.80
C GLN A 19 -11.23 -15.07 5.10
N GLU A 20 -10.46 -15.09 6.19
CA GLU A 20 -10.89 -15.59 7.51
C GLU A 20 -11.37 -14.46 8.45
N VAL A 21 -11.35 -13.22 7.97
CA VAL A 21 -11.85 -12.06 8.72
C VAL A 21 -13.38 -12.09 8.73
N GLU A 22 -13.97 -11.73 9.87
CA GLU A 22 -15.41 -11.57 10.04
C GLU A 22 -16.01 -10.72 8.89
N GLU A 23 -17.12 -11.17 8.32
CA GLU A 23 -17.72 -10.59 7.11
C GLU A 23 -18.03 -9.08 7.26
N SER A 24 -18.42 -8.63 8.46
CA SER A 24 -18.66 -7.22 8.76
C SER A 24 -17.38 -6.37 8.64
N LYS A 25 -16.28 -6.84 9.25
CA LYS A 25 -14.95 -6.24 9.20
C LYS A 25 -14.35 -6.30 7.79
N LYS A 26 -14.64 -7.36 7.03
CA LYS A 26 -14.23 -7.51 5.63
C LYS A 26 -14.92 -6.51 4.71
N LYS A 27 -16.25 -6.37 4.81
CA LYS A 27 -17.02 -5.36 4.05
C LYS A 27 -16.56 -3.95 4.35
N LEU A 28 -16.20 -3.65 5.60
CA LEU A 28 -15.69 -2.33 5.99
C LEU A 28 -14.43 -1.92 5.19
N VAL A 29 -13.61 -2.89 4.77
CA VAL A 29 -12.31 -2.61 4.15
C VAL A 29 -12.21 -2.99 2.67
N GLU A 30 -13.29 -3.42 2.03
CA GLU A 30 -13.27 -3.90 0.64
C GLU A 30 -12.70 -2.84 -0.33
N GLY A 31 -13.10 -1.57 -0.19
CA GLY A 31 -12.58 -0.49 -1.00
C GLY A 31 -11.10 -0.21 -0.76
N LEU A 32 -10.63 -0.35 0.49
CA LEU A 32 -9.21 -0.18 0.83
C LEU A 32 -8.34 -1.29 0.22
N ILE A 33 -8.87 -2.51 0.08
CA ILE A 33 -8.20 -3.61 -0.60
C ILE A 33 -8.03 -3.27 -2.09
N GLU A 34 -9.07 -2.77 -2.74
CA GLU A 34 -9.02 -2.37 -4.15
C GLU A 34 -8.06 -1.19 -4.39
N ASP A 35 -8.12 -0.17 -3.53
CA ASP A 35 -7.25 1.01 -3.59
C ASP A 35 -5.78 0.62 -3.39
N ALA A 36 -5.49 -0.28 -2.44
CA ALA A 36 -4.14 -0.80 -2.23
C ALA A 36 -3.63 -1.53 -3.50
N ALA A 37 -4.46 -2.37 -4.11
CA ALA A 37 -4.12 -3.07 -5.35
C ALA A 37 -3.88 -2.09 -6.51
N PHE A 38 -4.71 -1.06 -6.63
CA PHE A 38 -4.56 0.00 -7.63
C PHE A 38 -3.25 0.77 -7.44
N LEU A 39 -3.00 1.27 -6.23
CA LEU A 39 -1.79 2.02 -5.90
C LEU A 39 -0.52 1.18 -6.12
N LYS A 40 -0.57 -0.12 -5.82
CA LYS A 40 0.54 -1.05 -6.11
C LYS A 40 0.85 -1.11 -7.61
N ALA A 41 -0.19 -1.20 -8.44
CA ALA A 41 -0.05 -1.27 -9.89
C ALA A 41 0.43 0.05 -10.50
N GLU A 42 -0.07 1.20 -10.04
CA GLU A 42 0.43 2.51 -10.45
C GLU A 42 1.89 2.70 -10.04
N ASN A 43 2.24 2.34 -8.80
CA ASN A 43 3.62 2.39 -8.31
C ASN A 43 4.57 1.51 -9.13
N TYR A 44 4.09 0.37 -9.65
CA TYR A 44 4.90 -0.48 -10.52
C TYR A 44 5.29 0.23 -11.82
N VAL A 45 4.34 0.92 -12.47
CA VAL A 45 4.62 1.68 -13.71
C VAL A 45 5.53 2.87 -13.42
N LEU A 46 5.27 3.61 -12.34
CA LEU A 46 6.13 4.74 -11.96
C LEU A 46 7.56 4.27 -11.67
N LYS A 47 7.75 3.12 -11.00
CA LYS A 47 9.09 2.54 -10.76
C LYS A 47 9.83 2.18 -12.05
N GLN A 48 9.12 1.68 -13.06
CA GLN A 48 9.74 1.40 -14.37
C GLN A 48 10.27 2.69 -15.01
N SER A 49 9.46 3.75 -15.04
CA SER A 49 9.90 5.06 -15.54
C SER A 49 11.08 5.61 -14.74
N LEU A 50 11.02 5.50 -13.42
CA LEU A 50 12.08 5.99 -12.52
C LEU A 50 13.38 5.18 -12.61
N ALA A 51 13.32 3.93 -13.06
CA ALA A 51 14.53 3.14 -13.32
C ALA A 51 15.35 3.72 -14.48
N GLU A 52 14.70 4.40 -15.43
CA GLU A 52 15.35 5.04 -16.57
C GLU A 52 15.78 6.48 -16.24
N THR A 53 14.91 7.25 -15.56
CA THR A 53 15.13 8.69 -15.35
C THR A 53 15.82 9.04 -14.05
N GLY A 54 15.78 8.14 -13.06
CA GLY A 54 16.07 8.47 -11.66
C GLY A 54 14.99 9.37 -11.03
N MET A 55 15.18 9.69 -9.74
CA MET A 55 14.24 10.53 -8.97
C MET A 55 14.48 12.04 -9.13
N VAL A 56 15.70 12.41 -9.49
CA VAL A 56 16.18 13.79 -9.56
C VAL A 56 16.86 13.99 -10.90
N LYS A 57 16.48 15.06 -11.59
CA LYS A 57 17.19 15.49 -12.78
C LYS A 57 18.51 16.14 -12.36
N ILE A 58 19.61 15.49 -12.69
CA ILE A 58 20.96 15.98 -12.41
C ILE A 58 21.40 16.89 -13.55
N HIS A 59 21.77 18.14 -13.23
CA HIS A 59 22.35 19.04 -14.21
C HIS A 59 23.81 18.63 -14.48
N PRO A 60 24.25 18.50 -15.74
CA PRO A 60 25.55 17.89 -16.07
C PRO A 60 26.76 18.66 -15.52
N SER A 61 26.62 19.97 -15.32
CA SER A 61 27.74 20.85 -14.94
C SER A 61 27.46 21.78 -13.76
N ASN A 62 26.24 21.78 -13.20
CA ASN A 62 25.87 22.68 -12.11
C ASN A 62 25.07 21.92 -11.04
N PRO A 63 25.75 21.35 -10.02
CA PRO A 63 25.12 20.54 -8.98
C PRO A 63 24.01 21.25 -8.20
N GLU A 64 23.98 22.58 -8.14
CA GLU A 64 22.95 23.36 -7.43
C GLU A 64 21.62 23.41 -8.19
N MET A 65 21.61 23.10 -9.49
CA MET A 65 20.42 23.14 -10.35
C MET A 65 19.63 21.82 -10.41
N GLN A 66 19.84 20.93 -9.44
CA GLN A 66 19.11 19.67 -9.35
C GLN A 66 17.63 19.88 -9.02
N LYS A 67 16.74 19.10 -9.65
CA LYS A 67 15.29 19.18 -9.41
C LYS A 67 14.66 17.79 -9.36
N PRO A 68 13.78 17.49 -8.38
CA PRO A 68 12.99 16.28 -8.41
C PRO A 68 12.01 16.33 -9.58
N ILE A 69 11.80 15.19 -10.24
CA ILE A 69 10.88 15.08 -11.38
C ILE A 69 9.45 14.77 -10.91
N GLU A 70 8.46 15.08 -11.75
CA GLU A 70 7.04 14.86 -11.39
C GLU A 70 6.71 13.39 -11.13
N THR A 71 7.26 12.47 -11.93
CA THR A 71 7.09 11.02 -11.72
C THR A 71 7.56 10.60 -10.32
N ALA A 72 8.67 11.18 -9.83
CA ALA A 72 9.22 10.90 -8.52
C ALA A 72 8.32 11.45 -7.41
N ARG A 73 7.81 12.67 -7.58
CA ARG A 73 6.85 13.28 -6.65
C ARG A 73 5.56 12.48 -6.56
N GLN A 74 5.04 12.04 -7.70
CA GLN A 74 3.82 11.22 -7.73
C GLN A 74 4.06 9.86 -7.09
N TYR A 75 5.19 9.22 -7.37
CA TYR A 75 5.56 7.95 -6.74
C TYR A 75 5.63 8.07 -5.21
N LEU A 76 6.27 9.13 -4.69
CA LEU A 76 6.35 9.39 -3.25
C LEU A 76 4.98 9.59 -2.61
N LYS A 77 4.06 10.31 -3.29
CA LYS A 77 2.67 10.43 -2.81
C LYS A 77 1.97 9.08 -2.79
N ASN A 78 2.03 8.33 -3.89
CA ASN A 78 1.37 7.03 -4.02
C ASN A 78 1.88 6.01 -3.01
N ILE A 79 3.20 5.93 -2.77
CA ILE A 79 3.76 4.96 -1.82
C ILE A 79 3.39 5.30 -0.38
N ASN A 80 3.30 6.58 -0.03
CA ASN A 80 2.82 7.02 1.28
C ASN A 80 1.33 6.69 1.47
N SER A 81 0.48 6.98 0.47
CA SER A 81 -0.93 6.59 0.51
C SER A 81 -1.09 5.08 0.63
N TYR A 82 -0.32 4.30 -0.14
CA TYR A 82 -0.33 2.84 -0.05
C TYR A 82 0.06 2.36 1.35
N ALA A 83 1.09 2.92 1.98
CA ALA A 83 1.50 2.56 3.34
C ALA A 83 0.40 2.86 4.37
N VAL A 84 -0.30 3.99 4.25
CA VAL A 84 -1.43 4.34 5.11
C VAL A 84 -2.59 3.34 4.94
N VAL A 85 -2.93 3.00 3.70
CA VAL A 85 -3.98 2.00 3.42
C VAL A 85 -3.61 0.64 3.99
N ILE A 86 -2.37 0.16 3.77
CA ILE A 86 -1.89 -1.11 4.33
C ILE A 86 -1.91 -1.09 5.86
N LYS A 87 -1.56 0.03 6.50
CA LYS A 87 -1.65 0.17 7.96
C LYS A 87 -3.09 0.07 8.46
N ALA A 88 -4.04 0.69 7.78
CA ALA A 88 -5.46 0.62 8.12
C ALA A 88 -5.99 -0.82 7.99
N LEU A 89 -5.66 -1.49 6.88
CA LEU A 89 -5.96 -2.91 6.66
C LEU A 89 -5.38 -3.79 7.78
N ASN A 90 -4.10 -3.60 8.12
CA ASN A 90 -3.45 -4.35 9.19
C ASN A 90 -4.11 -4.10 10.55
N GLY A 91 -4.60 -2.89 10.81
CA GLY A 91 -5.33 -2.58 12.04
C GLY A 91 -6.61 -3.40 12.19
N VAL A 92 -7.30 -3.74 11.09
CA VAL A 92 -8.48 -4.61 11.13
C VAL A 92 -8.08 -6.06 11.40
N LEU A 93 -6.99 -6.54 10.80
CA LEU A 93 -6.45 -7.87 11.09
C LEU A 93 -6.04 -8.01 12.56
N SER A 94 -5.30 -7.04 13.11
CA SER A 94 -4.84 -7.09 14.50
C SER A 94 -5.96 -6.97 15.53
N LYS A 95 -7.01 -6.18 15.23
CA LYS A 95 -8.21 -6.09 16.11
C LYS A 95 -9.13 -7.31 16.00
N GLY A 96 -8.95 -8.15 15.00
CA GLY A 96 -9.59 -9.47 14.93
C GLY A 96 -8.93 -10.52 15.83
N ILE A 97 -7.74 -10.24 16.36
CA ILE A 97 -6.93 -11.20 17.16
C ILE A 97 -7.05 -10.93 18.68
N ILE A 98 -7.67 -9.82 19.11
CA ILE A 98 -7.75 -9.40 20.53
C ILE A 98 -9.12 -9.74 21.14
N GLU A 99 -9.76 -10.85 20.75
CA GLU A 99 -11.04 -11.28 21.36
C GLU A 99 -10.94 -12.66 22.06
N GLU A 100 -9.75 -13.17 22.40
CA GLU A 100 -9.62 -14.48 23.09
C GLU A 100 -8.72 -14.54 24.33
N ASP A 101 -8.04 -13.47 24.77
CA ASP A 101 -7.26 -13.53 26.03
C ASP A 101 -7.28 -12.19 26.78
N ASP A 102 -8.23 -12.02 27.70
CA ASP A 102 -7.88 -11.60 29.07
C ASP A 102 -9.06 -11.92 30.02
N ASP A 103 -9.04 -13.16 30.51
CA ASP A 103 -9.67 -13.60 31.75
C ASP A 103 -9.16 -12.76 32.95
N LEU A 104 -9.66 -11.53 33.08
CA LEU A 104 -9.44 -10.67 34.26
C LEU A 104 -10.71 -10.51 35.12
N ASP A 105 -11.51 -11.57 35.19
CA ASP A 105 -12.64 -11.70 36.13
C ASP A 105 -12.24 -12.31 37.50
N GLU A 106 -10.95 -12.53 37.79
CA GLU A 106 -10.50 -13.22 39.01
C GLU A 106 -9.77 -12.34 40.05
N PHE A 107 -10.23 -11.11 40.28
CA PHE A 107 -9.87 -10.38 41.52
C PHE A 107 -11.07 -9.60 42.08
N GLU A 108 -12.01 -10.34 42.68
CA GLU A 108 -12.81 -9.87 43.82
C GLU A 108 -11.97 -9.86 45.12
#